data_AF-A0A1V6I974-F1
#
_entry.id   AF-A0A1V6I974-F1
#
_cell.length_a   1.000
_cell.length_b   1.000
_cell.length_c   1.000
_cell.angle_alpha   90.00
_cell.angle_beta   90.00
_cell.angle_gamma   90.00
#
_symmetry.space_group_name_H-M   'P 1'
#
loop_
_entity.id
_entity.type
_entity.pdbx_description
1 polymer ?
#
loop_
_entity_poly.entity_id
_entity_poly.type
_entity_poly.pdbx_seq_one_letter_code
_entity_poly.pdbx_strand_id
1 'polypeptide(L)'
;MEDLLKNDFTAYYDLSVCDEPNLTIQTNKPYFEIEDNALIKDIVLHTKIGAGMARFSNPKSATVTVAKYEKFVTSLPNSFQRSRKRCDIIVCDNGNNLILGEIKDSPNIKGHRKEAKKQLYE
;
A
#
# COMPACT_ATOMS: atom_id res chain seq x y z
N MET A 1 10.44 2.89 1.04
CA MET A 1 9.18 2.20 1.42
C MET A 1 9.45 0.79 1.89
N GLU A 2 10.26 0.00 1.20
CA GLU A 2 10.60 -1.34 1.67
C GLU A 2 11.33 -1.30 3.02
N ASP A 3 12.41 -0.51 3.15
CA ASP A 3 13.10 -0.35 4.44
C ASP A 3 12.19 0.24 5.52
N LEU A 4 11.41 1.26 5.16
CA LEU A 4 10.46 1.90 6.08
C LEU A 4 9.48 0.89 6.69
N LEU A 5 8.99 -0.09 5.91
CA LEU A 5 8.09 -1.13 6.42
C LEU A 5 8.85 -2.28 7.06
N LYS A 6 9.89 -2.81 6.42
CA LYS A 6 10.59 -4.02 6.87
C LYS A 6 11.49 -3.82 8.07
N ASN A 7 12.13 -2.65 8.17
CA ASN A 7 13.15 -2.36 9.17
C ASN A 7 12.64 -1.32 10.17
N ASP A 8 12.28 -0.12 9.71
CA ASP A 8 12.00 0.99 10.62
C ASP A 8 10.70 0.75 11.41
N PHE A 9 9.63 0.35 10.71
CA PHE A 9 8.34 0.09 11.34
C PHE A 9 8.37 -1.12 12.27
N THR A 10 8.98 -2.23 11.85
CA THR A 10 9.08 -3.44 12.68
C THR A 10 9.93 -3.17 13.92
N ALA A 11 11.08 -2.49 13.76
CA ALA A 11 11.93 -2.10 14.88
C ALA A 11 11.23 -1.16 15.86
N TYR A 12 10.49 -0.17 15.37
CA TYR A 12 9.74 0.77 16.22
C TYR A 12 8.73 0.05 17.14
N TYR A 13 8.13 -1.04 16.66
CA TYR A 13 7.17 -1.84 17.41
C TYR A 13 7.75 -3.09 18.06
N ASP A 14 9.07 -3.26 18.07
CA ASP A 14 9.79 -4.45 18.58
C ASP A 14 9.23 -5.76 18.00
N LEU A 15 8.96 -5.75 16.68
CA LEU A 15 8.48 -6.88 15.91
C LEU A 15 9.63 -7.58 15.21
N SER A 16 9.48 -8.88 14.94
CA SER A 16 10.35 -9.60 14.02
C SER A 16 10.39 -8.90 12.65
N VAL A 17 11.58 -8.90 12.03
CA VAL A 17 11.78 -8.35 10.69
C VAL A 17 10.82 -9.02 9.70
N CYS A 18 10.25 -8.20 8.81
CA CYS A 18 9.35 -8.70 7.79
C CYS A 18 10.15 -9.30 6.62
N ASP A 19 10.05 -10.62 6.46
CA ASP A 19 10.76 -11.37 5.41
C ASP A 19 9.96 -11.50 4.10
N GLU A 20 8.82 -10.82 3.98
CA GLU A 20 7.95 -10.96 2.83
C GLU A 20 8.64 -10.46 1.54
N PRO A 21 8.78 -11.32 0.50
CA PRO A 21 9.37 -10.90 -0.76
C PRO A 21 8.42 -9.97 -1.53
N ASN A 22 9.01 -9.03 -2.27
CA ASN A 22 8.32 -8.17 -3.23
C ASN A 22 7.15 -7.37 -2.61
N LEU A 23 7.37 -6.77 -1.43
CA LEU A 23 6.40 -5.90 -0.75
C LEU A 23 6.10 -4.62 -1.51
N THR A 24 7.00 -4.21 -2.41
CA THR A 24 6.86 -2.98 -3.18
C THR A 24 6.92 -3.24 -4.68
N ILE A 25 6.22 -2.39 -5.43
CA ILE A 25 6.26 -2.31 -6.90
C ILE A 25 6.60 -0.87 -7.26
N GLN A 26 7.51 -0.65 -8.18
CA GLN A 26 7.84 0.69 -8.67
C GLN A 26 7.32 0.92 -10.09
N THR A 27 6.90 2.15 -10.35
CA THR A 27 6.47 2.59 -11.68
C THR A 27 6.81 4.06 -11.86
N ASN A 28 7.09 4.46 -13.10
CA ASN A 28 7.20 5.86 -13.51
C ASN A 28 6.17 6.22 -14.58
N LYS A 29 5.18 5.34 -14.80
CA LYS A 29 4.19 5.52 -15.85
C LYS A 29 3.34 6.75 -15.56
N PRO A 30 3.00 7.56 -16.58
CA PRO A 30 2.21 8.77 -16.40
C PRO A 30 0.78 8.47 -15.96
N TYR A 31 0.34 7.23 -16.19
CA TYR A 31 -0.92 6.68 -15.74
C TYR A 31 -0.72 5.19 -15.43
N PHE A 32 -1.35 4.72 -14.36
CA PHE A 32 -1.40 3.31 -14.02
C PHE A 32 -2.66 3.00 -13.20
N GLU A 33 -3.12 1.77 -13.29
CA GLU A 33 -4.17 1.21 -12.47
C GLU A 33 -3.63 0.06 -11.64
N ILE A 34 -4.27 -0.20 -10.50
CA ILE A 34 -3.89 -1.23 -9.54
C ILE A 34 -5.07 -2.19 -9.36
N GLU A 35 -4.77 -3.48 -9.39
CA GLU A 35 -5.72 -4.57 -9.13
C GLU A 35 -5.21 -5.44 -7.98
N ASP A 36 -6.06 -5.71 -6.99
CA ASP A 36 -5.87 -6.81 -6.02
C ASP A 36 -6.29 -8.12 -6.70
N ASN A 37 -5.31 -8.87 -7.20
CA ASN A 37 -5.57 -10.10 -7.93
C ASN A 37 -5.73 -11.27 -6.96
N ALA A 38 -6.99 -11.67 -6.75
CA ALA A 38 -7.35 -12.74 -5.82
C ALA A 38 -6.77 -14.11 -6.18
N LEU A 39 -6.44 -14.38 -7.46
CA LEU A 39 -5.91 -15.67 -7.91
C LEU A 39 -4.46 -15.86 -7.47
N ILE A 40 -3.64 -14.81 -7.62
CA ILE A 40 -2.23 -14.84 -7.22
C ILE A 40 -2.00 -14.27 -5.81
N LYS A 41 -3.07 -13.79 -5.15
CA LYS A 41 -3.04 -13.12 -3.84
C LYS A 41 -2.01 -12.00 -3.80
N ASP A 42 -1.96 -11.23 -4.88
CA ASP A 42 -0.98 -10.18 -5.04
C ASP A 42 -1.54 -9.01 -5.83
N ILE A 43 -0.91 -7.85 -5.68
CA ILE A 43 -1.26 -6.65 -6.41
C ILE A 43 -0.60 -6.66 -7.78
N VAL A 44 -1.40 -6.38 -8.80
CA VAL A 44 -0.98 -6.24 -10.20
C VAL A 44 -1.06 -4.78 -10.63
N LEU A 45 -0.02 -4.31 -11.30
CA LEU A 45 0.03 -2.98 -11.90
C LEU A 45 -0.33 -3.08 -13.38
N HIS A 46 -1.33 -2.30 -13.79
CA HIS A 46 -1.80 -2.20 -15.16
C HIS A 46 -1.47 -0.83 -15.73
N THR A 47 -1.01 -0.78 -16.99
CA THR A 47 -0.79 0.49 -17.71
C THR A 47 -1.91 0.78 -18.72
N LYS A 48 -2.83 -0.16 -18.90
CA LYS A 48 -3.99 -0.04 -19.78
C LYS A 48 -5.17 0.51 -18.96
N ILE A 49 -5.87 1.47 -19.52
CA ILE A 49 -7.07 2.06 -18.92
C ILE A 49 -8.17 0.99 -18.81
N GLY A 50 -8.81 0.91 -17.64
CA GLY A 50 -9.92 0.01 -17.36
C GLY A 50 -9.53 -1.44 -17.07
N ALA A 51 -8.25 -1.73 -16.84
CA ALA A 51 -7.76 -3.06 -16.49
C ALA A 51 -7.63 -3.29 -14.98
N GLY A 52 -7.49 -2.22 -14.19
CA GLY A 52 -7.41 -2.28 -12.72
C GLY A 52 -8.59 -1.62 -12.02
N MET A 53 -8.62 -1.75 -10.70
CA MET A 53 -9.69 -1.24 -9.83
C MET A 53 -9.39 0.19 -9.34
N ALA A 54 -8.15 0.47 -8.93
CA ALA A 54 -7.75 1.79 -8.44
C ALA A 54 -6.91 2.53 -9.49
N ARG A 55 -7.29 3.78 -9.81
CA ARG A 55 -6.69 4.57 -10.90
C ARG A 55 -5.80 5.67 -10.37
N PHE A 56 -4.62 5.82 -10.95
CA PHE A 56 -3.64 6.83 -10.56
C PHE A 56 -3.14 7.60 -11.78
N SER A 57 -3.05 8.92 -11.61
CA SER A 57 -2.42 9.82 -12.57
C SER A 57 -1.12 10.33 -11.97
N ASN A 58 -0.04 10.20 -12.74
CA ASN A 58 1.30 10.65 -12.39
C ASN A 58 1.84 11.52 -13.55
N PRO A 59 1.28 12.72 -13.77
CA PRO A 59 1.53 13.50 -14.98
C PRO A 59 3.00 13.92 -15.16
N LYS A 60 3.79 13.89 -14.08
CA LYS A 60 5.22 14.20 -14.09
C LYS A 60 6.12 12.99 -14.35
N SER A 61 5.54 11.79 -14.51
CA SER A 61 6.28 10.53 -14.64
C SER A 61 7.33 10.34 -13.54
N ALA A 62 7.03 10.82 -12.33
CA ALA A 62 7.91 10.64 -11.18
C ALA A 62 7.99 9.15 -10.81
N THR A 63 9.10 8.72 -10.22
CA THR A 63 9.18 7.36 -9.66
C THR A 63 8.22 7.25 -8.48
N VAL A 64 7.23 6.37 -8.64
CA VAL A 64 6.23 6.06 -7.63
C VAL A 64 6.48 4.65 -7.12
N THR A 65 6.48 4.50 -5.80
CA THR A 65 6.52 3.20 -5.13
C THR A 65 5.15 2.88 -4.57
N VAL A 66 4.61 1.72 -4.93
CA VAL A 66 3.38 1.14 -4.42
C VAL A 66 3.77 0.04 -3.44
N ALA A 67 3.37 0.16 -2.18
CA ALA A 67 3.56 -0.87 -1.17
C ALA A 67 2.28 -1.67 -0.94
N LYS A 68 2.43 -2.99 -0.84
CA LYS A 68 1.37 -3.96 -0.60
C LYS A 68 1.10 -4.06 0.90
N TYR A 69 0.40 -3.06 1.44
CA TYR A 69 0.31 -2.88 2.89
C TYR A 69 -0.43 -4.02 3.58
N GLU A 70 -1.51 -4.54 2.99
CA GLU A 70 -2.17 -5.70 3.57
C GLU A 70 -1.22 -6.90 3.67
N LYS A 71 -0.46 -7.17 2.60
CA LYS A 71 0.55 -8.24 2.58
C LYS A 71 1.58 -8.08 3.69
N PHE A 72 2.10 -6.85 3.85
CA PHE A 72 3.00 -6.50 4.96
C PHE A 72 2.35 -6.78 6.32
N VAL A 73 1.16 -6.23 6.59
CA VAL A 73 0.47 -6.42 7.89
C VAL A 73 0.19 -7.90 8.16
N THR A 74 -0.21 -8.68 7.15
CA THR A 74 -0.48 -10.12 7.31
C THR A 74 0.77 -10.95 7.56
N SER A 75 1.95 -10.44 7.21
CA SER A 75 3.24 -11.10 7.52
C SER A 75 3.68 -10.89 8.97
N LEU A 76 3.11 -9.91 9.68
CA LEU A 76 3.46 -9.61 11.07
C LEU A 76 2.75 -10.56 12.06
N PRO A 77 3.21 -10.67 13.32
CA PRO A 77 2.57 -11.53 14.33
C PRO A 77 1.07 -11.26 14.51
N ASN A 78 0.28 -12.33 14.70
CA ASN A 78 -1.18 -12.26 14.82
C ASN A 78 -1.68 -11.30 15.92
N SER A 79 -0.93 -11.15 17.02
CA SER A 79 -1.24 -10.21 18.09
C SER A 79 -1.26 -8.76 17.61
N PHE A 80 -0.35 -8.41 16.68
CA PHE A 80 -0.25 -7.07 16.09
C PHE A 80 -1.31 -6.82 15.02
N GLN A 81 -1.74 -7.86 14.30
CA GLN A 81 -2.75 -7.74 13.24
C GLN A 81 -4.15 -7.36 13.76
N ARG A 82 -4.54 -7.88 14.94
CA ARG A 82 -5.92 -7.82 15.45
C ARG A 82 -6.42 -6.41 15.79
N SER A 83 -5.53 -5.44 15.94
CA SER A 83 -5.87 -4.08 16.36
C SER A 83 -5.71 -3.02 15.26
N ARG A 84 -5.32 -3.41 14.04
CA ARG A 84 -4.98 -2.45 12.97
C ARG A 84 -6.04 -2.38 11.88
N LYS A 85 -6.48 -1.15 11.57
CA LYS A 85 -7.27 -0.87 10.36
C LYS A 85 -6.37 -1.11 9.15
N ARG A 86 -6.88 -1.87 8.19
CA ARG A 86 -6.14 -2.28 6.98
C ARG A 86 -6.42 -1.27 5.88
N CYS A 87 -5.38 -0.92 5.13
CA CYS A 87 -5.51 -0.32 3.79
C CYS A 87 -4.88 -1.28 2.79
N ASP A 88 -5.37 -1.30 1.56
CA ASP A 88 -4.89 -2.29 0.60
C ASP A 88 -3.49 -1.90 0.09
N ILE A 89 -3.25 -0.59 -0.11
CA ILE A 89 -1.99 -0.06 -0.65
C ILE A 89 -1.55 1.27 -0.04
N ILE A 90 -0.24 1.50 -0.08
CA ILE A 90 0.38 2.81 0.13
C ILE A 90 1.09 3.20 -1.17
N VAL A 91 0.81 4.38 -1.70
CA VAL A 91 1.47 4.92 -2.89
C VAL A 91 2.30 6.15 -2.49
N CYS A 92 3.56 6.20 -2.91
CA CYS A 92 4.49 7.25 -2.51
C CYS A 92 5.37 7.72 -3.68
N ASP A 93 5.57 9.05 -3.83
CA ASP A 93 6.50 9.64 -4.80
C ASP A 93 7.82 10.08 -4.15
N ASN A 94 8.83 9.20 -4.18
CA ASN A 94 10.15 9.48 -3.57
C ASN A 94 10.10 9.98 -2.11
N GLY A 95 9.09 9.56 -1.33
CA GLY A 95 8.96 9.94 0.09
C GLY A 95 8.20 11.24 0.36
N ASN A 96 7.82 12.02 -0.66
CA ASN A 96 7.29 13.38 -0.46
C ASN A 96 5.77 13.41 -0.21
N ASN A 97 5.01 12.62 -0.96
CA ASN A 97 3.57 12.50 -0.83
C ASN A 97 3.23 11.03 -0.54
N LEU A 98 2.30 10.83 0.38
CA LEU A 98 1.84 9.50 0.77
C LEU A 98 0.31 9.42 0.59
N ILE A 99 -0.10 8.45 -0.23
CA ILE A 99 -1.50 8.17 -0.53
C ILE A 99 -1.83 6.79 0.02
N LEU A 100 -2.84 6.74 0.90
CA LEU A 100 -3.43 5.49 1.37
C LEU A 100 -4.62 5.12 0.48
N GLY A 101 -4.58 3.93 -0.10
CA GLY A 101 -5.61 3.41 -0.99
C GLY A 101 -6.31 2.19 -0.41
N GLU A 102 -7.63 2.14 -0.59
CA GLU A 102 -8.39 0.89 -0.62
C GLU A 102 -8.71 0.61 -2.09
N ILE A 103 -8.40 -0.59 -2.55
CA ILE A 103 -8.59 -1.10 -3.91
C ILE A 103 -10.06 -1.52 -4.11
N LYS A 104 -10.73 -2.02 -3.07
CA LYS A 104 -12.15 -2.40 -3.13
C LYS A 104 -13.04 -1.20 -2.86
N ASP A 105 -14.13 -1.07 -3.61
CA ASP A 105 -15.22 -0.13 -3.31
C ASP A 105 -15.95 -0.60 -2.04
N SER A 106 -15.36 -0.30 -0.89
CA SER A 106 -16.09 -0.34 0.37
C SER A 106 -17.09 0.82 0.37
N PRO A 107 -18.37 0.61 0.74
CA PRO A 107 -19.33 1.70 0.91
C PRO A 107 -18.84 2.77 1.91
N ASN A 108 -17.86 2.42 2.75
CA ASN A 108 -17.25 3.29 3.75
C ASN A 108 -15.83 3.78 3.41
N ILE A 109 -15.36 3.63 2.16
CA ILE A 109 -13.99 3.97 1.75
C ILE A 109 -13.52 5.37 2.16
N LYS A 110 -14.42 6.36 2.17
CA LYS A 110 -14.13 7.73 2.63
C LYS A 110 -13.79 7.78 4.13
N GLY A 111 -14.53 7.04 4.95
CA GLY A 111 -14.30 6.97 6.39
C GLY A 111 -12.99 6.26 6.73
N HIS A 112 -12.70 5.17 6.02
CA HIS A 112 -11.46 4.42 6.19
C HIS A 112 -10.23 5.25 5.81
N ARG A 113 -10.26 5.95 4.67
CA ARG A 113 -9.19 6.86 4.24
C ARG A 113 -8.97 8.02 5.23
N LYS A 114 -10.05 8.56 5.82
CA LYS A 114 -9.97 9.65 6.82
C LYS A 114 -9.27 9.18 8.08
N GLU A 115 -9.61 8.00 8.57
CA GLU A 115 -9.00 7.45 9.78
C GLU A 115 -7.53 7.08 9.56
N ALA A 116 -7.22 6.40 8.46
CA ALA A 116 -5.86 5.96 8.18
C ALA A 116 -4.90 7.15 8.05
N LYS A 117 -5.38 8.30 7.55
CA LYS A 117 -4.63 9.57 7.58
C LYS A 117 -4.37 10.08 8.99
N LYS A 118 -5.32 10.00 9.92
CA LYS A 118 -5.12 10.49 11.30
C LYS A 118 -3.98 9.76 12.02
N GLN A 119 -3.89 8.44 11.84
CA GLN A 119 -2.87 7.60 12.47
C GLN A 119 -1.42 7.86 12.00
N LEU A 120 -1.23 8.71 10.98
CA LEU A 120 0.10 9.11 10.51
C LEU A 120 0.58 10.43 11.13
N TYR A 121 -0.34 11.22 11.70
CA TYR A 121 -0.04 12.56 12.26
C TYR A 121 -0.27 12.63 13.77
N GLU A 122 -0.76 11.55 14.38
CA GLU A 122 -0.91 11.34 15.83
C GLU A 122 0.03 10.21 16.28
#